data_AF-A0A3D9B9A9-F1
#
_entry.id   AF-A0A3D9B9A9-F1
#
_cell.length_a   1.000
_cell.length_b   1.000
_cell.length_c   1.000
_cell.angle_alpha   90.00
_cell.angle_beta   90.00
_cell.angle_gamma   90.00
#
_symmetry.space_group_name_H-M   'P 1'
#
loop_
_entity.id
_entity.type
_entity.pdbx_description
1 polymer ?
#
loop_
_entity_poly.entity_id
_entity_poly.type
_entity_poly.pdbx_seq_one_letter_code
_entity_poly.pdbx_strand_id
1 'polypeptide(L)'
;MKKIALSLGLLAAFFVNAQSIKTTIDLVNVKDDKVAVTMEFPKMKSGDVKFHFPKTVPGTYSVDDYGRFVEGIKFLDNKGKEIAFTKVNDNTYALKNAQNLSKVTYLVNDSFDEEMDDSKHKAVFSPSGTDIETGKVYLINTHGFVGYIDNMQDVPYQLIIQKPTDFYGTTALVDQDKSESTDTYTLANYAKVTDSPLMYTKPDYVTFNAGGMDLVLGVYSPTGKYKAADFKENLEKTVIAQKKFLGDMNTNKKYAIMLYLSGMEEPHIKGFGALEHHESTSVVLPEMMPKDAIDKTITDVVSHEFFHTVNPLKTHSEEIHYFDYADPKMSQHLWMYEGGTEYFANLFQIQEGLITKDEFLQRMSEKIANSKNYNDTMPFTVMSKNVLKDEYKDQYRNVYEKGALLAMCLDIELRKLSNGEMGYRDMIRKLSQRFGENKPFKDDKLIDELVTVTGYPQVKDFYNKYIAGDQPTPYAQYLSLVGVEAKKQETPPIFWFIKDPQQTGFDDKDNAFVFDESSALSPFSKSIGFKITDKIVALDGKTINVQNIQSFVEYAKSVKEGQNVTVTVLRKNGDKTEKIDLKGKAILDKMTIETLQFKSNPTAAEQKLQDQWLTGKK
;
A
#
# COMPACT_ATOMS: atom_id res chain seq x y z
N MET A 1 17.50 -56.17 -45.69
CA MET A 1 16.73 -55.68 -46.87
C MET A 1 15.49 -54.98 -46.32
N LYS A 2 15.47 -53.64 -46.37
CA LYS A 2 14.57 -52.83 -47.23
C LYS A 2 13.09 -53.09 -46.88
N LYS A 3 12.22 -52.14 -46.56
CA LYS A 3 12.14 -50.70 -46.83
C LYS A 3 10.77 -50.25 -46.27
N ILE A 4 10.60 -48.93 -46.05
CA ILE A 4 9.33 -48.19 -45.94
C ILE A 4 8.67 -48.15 -44.54
N ALA A 5 8.94 -47.07 -43.81
CA ALA A 5 7.93 -46.16 -43.25
C ALA A 5 8.64 -44.97 -42.59
N LEU A 6 9.31 -44.16 -43.41
CA LEU A 6 9.93 -42.90 -43.01
C LEU A 6 9.31 -41.81 -43.89
N SER A 7 8.31 -41.08 -43.37
CA SER A 7 7.95 -39.70 -43.75
C SER A 7 6.47 -39.39 -43.47
N LEU A 8 6.09 -39.12 -42.22
CA LEU A 8 4.90 -38.33 -41.86
C LEU A 8 4.99 -38.01 -40.36
N GLY A 9 5.61 -36.88 -40.03
CA GLY A 9 5.83 -36.47 -38.63
C GLY A 9 6.71 -35.23 -38.47
N LEU A 10 7.28 -34.69 -39.55
CA LEU A 10 7.74 -33.31 -39.64
C LEU A 10 6.79 -32.55 -40.56
N LEU A 11 5.86 -31.80 -39.97
CA LEU A 11 5.30 -30.52 -40.44
C LEU A 11 3.96 -30.30 -39.72
N ALA A 12 4.00 -29.64 -38.57
CA ALA A 12 2.94 -28.75 -38.09
C ALA A 12 3.41 -27.99 -36.82
N ALA A 13 4.63 -27.46 -36.82
CA ALA A 13 4.89 -26.24 -36.05
C ALA A 13 4.31 -25.09 -36.89
N PHE A 14 2.98 -24.97 -36.90
CA PHE A 14 2.38 -23.71 -37.32
C PHE A 14 2.81 -22.68 -36.30
N PHE A 15 3.76 -21.84 -36.67
CA PHE A 15 3.90 -20.51 -36.11
C PHE A 15 2.57 -19.78 -36.36
N VAL A 16 1.64 -19.95 -35.43
CA VAL A 16 0.67 -18.88 -35.19
C VAL A 16 1.52 -17.77 -34.58
N ASN A 17 2.03 -16.87 -35.41
CA ASN A 17 2.41 -15.55 -34.92
C ASN A 17 1.12 -14.94 -34.38
N ALA A 18 0.87 -15.15 -33.09
CA ALA A 18 -0.19 -14.46 -32.40
C ALA A 18 0.05 -12.96 -32.64
N GLN A 19 -0.98 -12.25 -33.10
CA GLN A 19 -0.92 -10.81 -33.22
C GLN A 19 -0.57 -10.23 -31.83
N SER A 20 0.53 -9.50 -31.72
CA SER A 20 0.95 -8.85 -30.47
C SER A 20 1.09 -7.34 -30.69
N ILE A 21 0.93 -6.59 -29.61
CA ILE A 21 1.21 -5.15 -29.57
C ILE A 21 2.68 -4.98 -29.17
N LYS A 22 3.50 -4.46 -30.07
CA LYS A 22 4.92 -4.22 -29.79
C LYS A 22 5.08 -2.82 -29.21
N THR A 23 5.64 -2.72 -28.01
CA THR A 23 5.81 -1.45 -27.29
C THR A 23 7.29 -1.24 -26.99
N THR A 24 7.87 -0.15 -27.48
CA THR A 24 9.26 0.23 -27.21
C THR A 24 9.29 1.45 -26.29
N ILE A 25 10.08 1.38 -25.21
CA ILE A 25 10.41 2.47 -24.30
C ILE A 25 11.90 2.79 -24.46
N ASP A 26 12.23 4.06 -24.73
CA ASP A 26 13.60 4.50 -25.03
C ASP A 26 14.23 5.29 -23.88
N LEU A 27 15.04 4.60 -23.06
CA LEU A 27 15.79 5.18 -21.94
C LEU A 27 17.18 5.71 -22.35
N VAL A 28 17.50 5.67 -23.64
CA VAL A 28 18.80 6.14 -24.17
C VAL A 28 18.69 7.57 -24.67
N ASN A 29 17.60 7.88 -25.39
CA ASN A 29 17.39 9.20 -26.00
C ASN A 29 16.41 10.07 -25.19
N VAL A 30 16.57 10.11 -23.88
CA VAL A 30 15.78 10.95 -22.96
C VAL A 30 16.00 12.43 -23.27
N LYS A 31 14.93 13.23 -23.30
CA LYS A 31 14.98 14.67 -23.57
C LYS A 31 14.07 15.42 -22.61
N ASP A 32 14.60 16.41 -21.90
CA ASP A 32 13.84 17.25 -20.98
C ASP A 32 12.99 16.38 -20.00
N ASP A 33 13.64 15.38 -19.39
CA ASP A 33 13.05 14.32 -18.55
C ASP A 33 11.97 13.43 -19.15
N LYS A 34 11.86 13.46 -20.47
CA LYS A 34 10.83 12.69 -21.17
C LYS A 34 11.42 11.53 -21.91
N VAL A 35 10.78 10.38 -21.71
CA VAL A 35 11.08 9.12 -22.38
C VAL A 35 10.14 8.92 -23.55
N ALA A 36 10.69 8.53 -24.70
CA ALA A 36 9.88 8.24 -25.89
C ALA A 36 9.28 6.83 -25.80
N VAL A 37 7.98 6.74 -26.11
CA VAL A 37 7.26 5.47 -26.21
C VAL A 37 6.68 5.32 -27.61
N THR A 38 6.88 4.13 -28.19
CA THR A 38 6.31 3.75 -29.50
C THR A 38 5.56 2.44 -29.37
N MET A 39 4.28 2.45 -29.72
CA MET A 39 3.43 1.26 -29.77
C MET A 39 3.09 0.92 -31.21
N GLU A 40 3.28 -0.33 -31.63
CA GLU A 40 2.94 -0.85 -32.94
C GLU A 40 1.84 -1.89 -32.80
N PHE A 41 0.75 -1.68 -33.55
CA PHE A 41 -0.48 -2.45 -33.42
C PHE A 41 -0.61 -3.45 -34.57
N PRO A 42 -1.16 -4.64 -34.29
CA PRO A 42 -1.60 -5.53 -35.36
C PRO A 42 -2.75 -4.88 -36.13
N LYS A 43 -3.07 -5.45 -37.30
CA LYS A 43 -4.17 -4.93 -38.13
C LYS A 43 -5.49 -4.93 -37.35
N MET A 44 -6.03 -3.74 -37.15
CA MET A 44 -7.27 -3.49 -36.43
C MET A 44 -8.50 -3.90 -37.24
N LYS A 45 -9.50 -4.50 -36.57
CA LYS A 45 -10.79 -4.83 -37.18
C LYS A 45 -11.85 -3.72 -37.00
N SER A 46 -11.75 -2.97 -35.90
CA SER A 46 -12.73 -1.95 -35.51
C SER A 46 -12.51 -0.61 -36.21
N GLY A 47 -13.62 0.03 -36.61
CA GLY A 47 -13.63 1.36 -37.23
C GLY A 47 -13.37 2.48 -36.25
N ASP A 48 -14.11 2.52 -35.14
CA ASP A 48 -13.93 3.54 -34.10
C ASP A 48 -13.44 2.86 -32.82
N VAL A 49 -12.43 3.44 -32.18
CA VAL A 49 -11.83 2.92 -30.94
C VAL A 49 -11.50 4.07 -29.99
N LYS A 50 -11.33 3.74 -28.71
CA LYS A 50 -10.68 4.63 -27.76
C LYS A 50 -9.32 4.05 -27.36
N PHE A 51 -8.37 4.96 -27.22
CA PHE A 51 -7.07 4.70 -26.64
C PHE A 51 -7.03 5.33 -25.26
N HIS A 52 -6.55 4.56 -24.28
CA HIS A 52 -6.63 4.87 -22.87
C HIS A 52 -5.26 4.80 -22.20
N PHE A 53 -5.04 5.68 -21.23
CA PHE A 53 -4.13 5.47 -20.12
C PHE A 53 -4.94 5.15 -18.85
N PRO A 54 -4.35 4.47 -17.86
CA PRO A 54 -5.04 4.21 -16.61
C PRO A 54 -5.39 5.50 -15.86
N LYS A 55 -6.59 5.53 -15.30
CA LYS A 55 -7.05 6.52 -14.33
C LYS A 55 -6.57 6.17 -12.91
N THR A 56 -6.55 4.88 -12.63
CA THR A 56 -6.14 4.25 -11.39
C THR A 56 -5.57 2.87 -11.72
N VAL A 57 -4.84 2.28 -10.77
CA VAL A 57 -4.38 0.90 -10.84
C VAL A 57 -4.78 0.14 -9.58
N PRO A 58 -4.92 -1.19 -9.65
CA PRO A 58 -5.08 -2.00 -8.44
C PRO A 58 -4.00 -1.67 -7.39
N GLY A 59 -4.38 -1.64 -6.11
CA GLY A 59 -3.49 -1.40 -4.97
C GLY A 59 -3.42 0.04 -4.46
N THR A 60 -3.59 1.06 -5.33
CA THR A 60 -3.44 2.47 -4.89
C THR A 60 -4.75 3.11 -4.39
N TYR A 61 -5.89 2.62 -4.87
CA TYR A 61 -7.24 3.13 -4.57
C TYR A 61 -7.33 4.67 -4.64
N SER A 62 -6.61 5.27 -5.58
CA SER A 62 -6.56 6.71 -5.86
C SER A 62 -6.82 7.00 -7.33
N VAL A 63 -7.32 8.21 -7.62
CA VAL A 63 -7.41 8.74 -8.99
C VAL A 63 -6.13 9.52 -9.26
N ASP A 64 -5.30 8.98 -10.14
CA ASP A 64 -3.96 9.50 -10.45
C ASP A 64 -3.90 10.11 -11.87
N ASP A 65 -4.76 9.65 -12.78
CA ASP A 65 -4.87 10.13 -14.17
C ASP A 65 -3.53 10.10 -14.93
N TYR A 66 -2.95 8.92 -15.10
CA TYR A 66 -1.62 8.73 -15.70
C TYR A 66 -1.47 9.30 -17.12
N GLY A 67 -2.57 9.49 -17.86
CA GLY A 67 -2.52 10.14 -19.17
C GLY A 67 -2.13 11.63 -19.12
N ARG A 68 -2.13 12.26 -17.94
CA ARG A 68 -1.68 13.65 -17.76
C ARG A 68 -0.18 13.83 -17.99
N PHE A 69 0.62 12.77 -17.83
CA PHE A 69 2.08 12.77 -18.06
C PHE A 69 2.46 12.54 -19.53
N VAL A 70 1.47 12.37 -20.40
CA VAL A 70 1.68 12.01 -21.81
C VAL A 70 1.64 13.26 -22.68
N GLU A 71 2.72 13.46 -23.44
CA GLU A 71 2.90 14.60 -24.31
C GLU A 71 3.07 14.21 -25.77
N GLY A 72 2.57 15.07 -26.67
CA GLY A 72 2.83 14.97 -28.11
C GLY A 72 2.31 13.69 -28.76
N ILE A 73 1.22 13.10 -28.25
CA ILE A 73 0.67 11.85 -28.77
C ILE A 73 0.26 11.97 -30.25
N LYS A 74 0.69 11.00 -31.04
CA LYS A 74 0.38 10.87 -32.45
C LYS A 74 -0.09 9.46 -32.76
N PHE A 75 -1.16 9.37 -33.53
CA PHE A 75 -1.70 8.12 -34.05
C PHE A 75 -1.40 8.06 -35.54
N LEU A 76 -0.77 6.99 -36.00
CA LEU A 76 -0.17 6.92 -37.33
C LEU A 76 -0.68 5.70 -38.10
N ASP A 77 -1.01 5.92 -39.37
CA ASP A 77 -1.31 4.83 -40.30
C ASP A 77 -0.03 4.12 -40.79
N ASN A 78 -0.22 3.06 -41.58
CA ASN A 78 0.89 2.26 -42.12
C ASN A 78 1.79 3.02 -43.13
N LYS A 79 1.44 4.24 -43.51
CA LYS A 79 2.24 5.15 -44.34
C LYS A 79 2.88 6.27 -43.52
N GLY A 80 2.71 6.25 -42.20
CA GLY A 80 3.20 7.29 -41.29
C GLY A 80 2.37 8.59 -41.32
N LYS A 81 1.15 8.56 -41.87
CA LYS A 81 0.25 9.71 -41.84
C LYS A 81 -0.52 9.75 -40.53
N GLU A 82 -0.63 10.93 -39.95
CA GLU A 82 -1.40 11.15 -38.73
C GLU A 82 -2.90 10.91 -38.95
N ILE A 83 -3.50 10.15 -38.03
CA ILE A 83 -4.93 9.88 -37.90
C ILE A 83 -5.50 10.90 -36.92
N ALA A 84 -6.56 11.60 -37.34
CA ALA A 84 -7.23 12.56 -36.48
C ALA A 84 -7.89 11.87 -35.27
N PHE A 85 -7.79 12.51 -34.11
CA PHE A 85 -8.37 12.04 -32.86
C PHE A 85 -9.04 13.19 -32.11
N THR A 86 -9.81 12.85 -31.07
CA THR A 86 -10.36 13.80 -30.10
C THR A 86 -9.89 13.41 -28.71
N LYS A 87 -9.19 14.31 -28.00
CA LYS A 87 -8.88 14.12 -26.57
C LYS A 87 -10.19 14.30 -25.79
N VAL A 88 -10.64 13.24 -25.11
CA VAL A 88 -11.91 13.19 -24.36
C VAL A 88 -11.70 13.69 -22.93
N ASN A 89 -10.61 13.26 -22.30
CA ASN A 89 -10.12 13.69 -20.99
C ASN A 89 -8.61 13.39 -20.93
N ASP A 90 -7.97 13.54 -19.77
CA ASP A 90 -6.51 13.32 -19.65
C ASP A 90 -6.08 11.90 -19.97
N ASN A 91 -6.94 10.92 -19.75
CA ASN A 91 -6.63 9.52 -19.96
C ASN A 91 -7.14 8.95 -21.29
N THR A 92 -7.95 9.67 -22.06
CA THR A 92 -8.73 9.06 -23.16
C THR A 92 -8.67 9.85 -24.46
N TYR A 93 -8.38 9.13 -25.54
CA TYR A 93 -8.37 9.65 -26.91
C TYR A 93 -9.32 8.82 -27.78
N ALA A 94 -10.28 9.47 -28.43
CA ALA A 94 -11.22 8.83 -29.35
C ALA A 94 -10.73 8.93 -30.80
N LEU A 95 -10.73 7.81 -31.51
CA LEU A 95 -10.29 7.70 -32.89
C LEU A 95 -11.41 7.20 -33.79
N LYS A 96 -11.50 7.80 -34.98
CA LYS A 96 -12.31 7.30 -36.10
C LYS A 96 -11.41 6.64 -37.14
N ASN A 97 -11.92 5.64 -37.83
CA ASN A 97 -11.21 4.87 -38.86
C ASN A 97 -9.89 4.22 -38.38
N ALA A 98 -9.88 3.70 -37.16
CA ALA A 98 -8.76 3.01 -36.52
C ALA A 98 -8.32 1.71 -37.23
N GLN A 99 -9.06 1.22 -38.23
CA GLN A 99 -8.63 0.14 -39.12
C GLN A 99 -7.28 0.40 -39.80
N ASN A 100 -6.93 1.68 -39.98
CA ASN A 100 -5.64 2.09 -40.54
C ASN A 100 -4.56 2.31 -39.49
N LEU A 101 -4.90 2.33 -38.19
CA LEU A 101 -3.94 2.53 -37.11
C LEU A 101 -2.91 1.42 -37.13
N SER A 102 -1.63 1.81 -37.22
CA SER A 102 -0.50 0.88 -37.12
C SER A 102 0.46 1.24 -36.01
N LYS A 103 0.51 2.52 -35.62
CA LYS A 103 1.53 3.01 -34.70
C LYS A 103 0.99 4.17 -33.86
N VAL A 104 1.39 4.21 -32.59
CA VAL A 104 1.18 5.35 -31.68
C VAL A 104 2.53 5.75 -31.12
N THR A 105 2.81 7.05 -31.07
CA THR A 105 4.06 7.58 -30.51
C THR A 105 3.77 8.75 -29.59
N TYR A 106 4.47 8.84 -28.47
CA TYR A 106 4.35 9.93 -27.50
C TYR A 106 5.61 10.02 -26.63
N LEU A 107 5.68 11.09 -25.84
CA LEU A 107 6.64 11.29 -24.77
C LEU A 107 5.93 11.09 -23.42
N VAL A 108 6.64 10.56 -22.43
CA VAL A 108 6.16 10.36 -21.05
C VAL A 108 7.07 11.13 -20.11
N ASN A 109 6.49 12.02 -19.29
CA ASN A 109 7.15 12.65 -18.15
C ASN A 109 7.03 11.76 -16.90
N ASP A 110 7.89 11.96 -15.91
CA ASP A 110 7.75 11.26 -14.63
C ASP A 110 6.75 11.96 -13.70
N SER A 111 6.35 11.25 -12.65
CA SER A 111 5.38 11.71 -11.67
C SER A 111 6.00 12.26 -10.38
N PHE A 112 7.29 11.99 -10.14
CA PHE A 112 7.99 12.38 -8.92
C PHE A 112 8.21 13.90 -8.90
N ASP A 113 8.42 14.50 -10.07
CA ASP A 113 8.51 15.95 -10.26
C ASP A 113 7.28 16.73 -9.76
N GLU A 114 6.08 16.13 -9.81
CA GLU A 114 4.85 16.78 -9.38
C GLU A 114 4.63 16.74 -7.85
N GLU A 115 5.43 15.98 -7.07
CA GLU A 115 5.30 15.91 -5.59
C GLU A 115 5.61 17.24 -4.88
N MET A 116 6.09 18.21 -5.63
CA MET A 116 6.45 19.56 -5.19
C MET A 116 5.40 20.62 -5.54
N ASP A 117 4.43 20.30 -6.41
CA ASP A 117 3.35 21.22 -6.81
C ASP A 117 1.99 20.50 -6.93
N ASP A 118 1.31 20.34 -5.79
CA ASP A 118 -0.05 19.81 -5.72
C ASP A 118 -1.14 20.80 -6.17
N SER A 119 -0.78 21.97 -6.73
CA SER A 119 -1.77 23.02 -7.04
C SER A 119 -2.73 22.66 -8.17
N LYS A 120 -2.31 21.76 -9.07
CA LYS A 120 -3.11 21.32 -10.23
C LYS A 120 -3.71 19.94 -10.04
N HIS A 121 -2.92 19.02 -9.51
CA HIS A 121 -3.33 17.64 -9.25
C HIS A 121 -2.71 17.17 -7.94
N LYS A 122 -3.33 16.18 -7.31
CA LYS A 122 -2.67 15.46 -6.23
C LYS A 122 -1.47 14.69 -6.79
N ALA A 123 -0.35 14.73 -6.07
CA ALA A 123 0.80 13.87 -6.29
C ALA A 123 0.41 12.39 -6.39
N VAL A 124 1.03 11.69 -7.33
CA VAL A 124 0.92 10.23 -7.46
C VAL A 124 1.69 9.61 -6.29
N PHE A 125 1.16 8.53 -5.72
CA PHE A 125 1.85 7.81 -4.66
C PHE A 125 3.12 7.16 -5.22
N SER A 126 4.30 7.50 -4.69
CA SER A 126 5.59 7.21 -5.34
C SER A 126 5.81 5.73 -5.72
N PRO A 127 5.43 4.71 -4.91
CA PRO A 127 5.50 3.31 -5.31
C PRO A 127 4.70 2.93 -6.57
N SER A 128 3.65 3.69 -6.88
CA SER A 128 2.85 3.59 -8.10
C SER A 128 3.22 4.61 -9.18
N GLY A 129 4.06 5.58 -8.82
CA GLY A 129 4.54 6.63 -9.70
C GLY A 129 5.70 6.20 -10.57
N THR A 130 6.10 7.07 -11.47
CA THR A 130 7.25 6.91 -12.35
C THR A 130 8.34 7.89 -11.94
N ASP A 131 9.59 7.50 -12.18
CA ASP A 131 10.79 8.34 -11.99
C ASP A 131 11.70 8.22 -13.21
N ILE A 132 12.20 9.35 -13.69
CA ILE A 132 13.12 9.44 -14.83
C ILE A 132 14.27 10.34 -14.39
N GLU A 133 15.40 9.76 -14.04
CA GLU A 133 16.59 10.49 -13.62
C GLU A 133 17.75 10.05 -14.50
N THR A 134 17.95 10.77 -15.60
CA THR A 134 18.88 10.39 -16.68
C THR A 134 20.27 10.04 -16.13
N GLY A 135 20.72 8.81 -16.39
CA GLY A 135 22.03 8.32 -15.95
C GLY A 135 22.12 7.92 -14.47
N LYS A 136 21.01 7.99 -13.72
CA LYS A 136 20.91 7.53 -12.32
C LYS A 136 19.92 6.36 -12.16
N VAL A 137 18.63 6.59 -12.43
CA VAL A 137 17.54 5.64 -12.21
C VAL A 137 16.38 5.88 -13.17
N TYR A 138 15.70 4.82 -13.56
CA TYR A 138 14.38 4.89 -14.18
C TYR A 138 13.46 3.92 -13.44
N LEU A 139 12.44 4.44 -12.75
CA LEU A 139 11.36 3.64 -12.17
C LEU A 139 10.19 3.61 -13.15
N ILE A 140 10.06 2.49 -13.85
CA ILE A 140 9.06 2.28 -14.88
C ILE A 140 7.93 1.44 -14.29
N ASN A 141 7.03 2.13 -13.62
CA ASN A 141 5.68 1.63 -13.43
C ASN A 141 4.95 1.69 -14.78
N THR A 142 4.84 0.54 -15.44
CA THR A 142 4.44 0.40 -16.85
C THR A 142 3.07 0.98 -17.17
N HIS A 143 2.14 1.03 -16.20
CA HIS A 143 0.86 1.72 -16.35
C HIS A 143 1.00 3.23 -16.56
N GLY A 144 2.09 3.85 -16.09
CA GLY A 144 2.43 5.24 -16.37
C GLY A 144 3.01 5.48 -17.77
N PHE A 145 3.46 4.42 -18.46
CA PHE A 145 4.11 4.53 -19.77
C PHE A 145 3.30 3.93 -20.93
N VAL A 146 2.48 2.90 -20.67
CA VAL A 146 1.87 2.08 -21.72
C VAL A 146 0.35 2.20 -21.68
N GLY A 147 -0.22 2.76 -22.75
CA GLY A 147 -1.66 2.80 -22.93
C GLY A 147 -2.25 1.51 -23.52
N TYR A 148 -3.57 1.49 -23.69
CA TYR A 148 -4.31 0.36 -24.27
C TYR A 148 -5.46 0.82 -25.17
N ILE A 149 -5.99 -0.11 -25.97
CA ILE A 149 -7.17 0.11 -26.80
C ILE A 149 -8.32 -0.71 -26.24
N ASP A 150 -9.52 -0.14 -26.25
CA ASP A 150 -10.76 -0.84 -25.90
C ASP A 150 -10.90 -2.18 -26.65
N ASN A 151 -11.22 -3.24 -25.91
CA ASN A 151 -11.41 -4.60 -26.41
C ASN A 151 -10.14 -5.24 -27.01
N MET A 152 -8.96 -4.71 -26.67
CA MET A 152 -7.66 -5.32 -27.00
C MET A 152 -6.82 -5.64 -25.77
N GLN A 153 -7.38 -5.50 -24.57
CA GLN A 153 -6.64 -5.77 -23.34
C GLN A 153 -6.10 -7.20 -23.28
N ASP A 154 -6.78 -8.18 -23.88
CA ASP A 154 -6.33 -9.59 -23.93
C ASP A 154 -5.28 -9.88 -25.02
N VAL A 155 -4.90 -8.89 -25.84
CA VAL A 155 -3.87 -9.06 -26.86
C VAL A 155 -2.49 -9.08 -26.19
N PRO A 156 -1.61 -10.06 -26.50
CA PRO A 156 -0.27 -10.09 -25.93
C PRO A 156 0.58 -8.87 -26.30
N TYR A 157 1.48 -8.48 -25.40
CA TYR A 157 2.43 -7.40 -25.63
C TYR A 157 3.86 -7.95 -25.78
N GLN A 158 4.62 -7.38 -26.71
CA GLN A 158 6.08 -7.47 -26.72
C GLN A 158 6.63 -6.12 -26.21
N LEU A 159 7.06 -6.09 -24.96
CA LEU A 159 7.66 -4.90 -24.35
C LEU A 159 9.17 -4.91 -24.61
N ILE A 160 9.69 -3.81 -25.14
CA ILE A 160 11.10 -3.64 -25.48
C ILE A 160 11.60 -2.40 -24.76
N ILE A 161 12.62 -2.57 -23.93
CA ILE A 161 13.28 -1.46 -23.23
C ILE A 161 14.64 -1.24 -23.88
N GLN A 162 14.82 -0.10 -24.54
CA GLN A 162 16.14 0.35 -24.98
C GLN A 162 16.80 1.05 -23.81
N LYS A 163 17.98 0.58 -23.41
CA LYS A 163 18.64 1.01 -22.17
C LYS A 163 20.11 1.35 -22.37
N PRO A 164 20.69 2.20 -21.51
CA PRO A 164 22.14 2.32 -21.40
C PRO A 164 22.79 0.96 -21.14
N THR A 165 23.94 0.69 -21.76
CA THR A 165 24.60 -0.62 -21.67
C THR A 165 25.12 -0.95 -20.28
N ASP A 166 25.35 0.05 -19.44
CA ASP A 166 25.76 -0.10 -18.05
C ASP A 166 24.58 -0.18 -17.06
N PHE A 167 23.34 -0.24 -17.54
CA PHE A 167 22.14 -0.35 -16.70
C PHE A 167 21.59 -1.78 -16.67
N TYR A 168 21.02 -2.14 -15.52
CA TYR A 168 20.35 -3.43 -15.27
C TYR A 168 18.89 -3.19 -14.84
N GLY A 169 17.95 -3.94 -15.42
CA GLY A 169 16.53 -3.90 -15.07
C GLY A 169 16.18 -4.86 -13.96
N THR A 170 15.90 -4.35 -12.77
CA THR A 170 15.31 -5.14 -11.68
C THR A 170 13.82 -5.34 -11.96
N THR A 171 13.43 -6.58 -12.27
CA THR A 171 12.05 -6.96 -12.54
C THR A 171 11.84 -8.47 -12.37
N ALA A 172 10.60 -8.89 -12.20
CA ALA A 172 10.21 -10.30 -12.21
C ALA A 172 10.21 -10.90 -13.62
N LEU A 173 10.10 -10.07 -14.66
CA LEU A 173 10.06 -10.52 -16.05
C LEU A 173 11.34 -11.26 -16.45
N VAL A 174 11.20 -12.12 -17.45
CA VAL A 174 12.32 -12.89 -18.03
C VAL A 174 12.65 -12.30 -19.38
N ASP A 175 13.83 -11.68 -19.45
CA ASP A 175 14.35 -11.13 -20.70
C ASP A 175 14.58 -12.24 -21.73
N GLN A 176 14.09 -12.00 -22.94
CA GLN A 176 14.23 -12.87 -24.12
C GLN A 176 15.34 -12.40 -25.06
N ASP A 177 15.86 -11.20 -24.86
CA ASP A 177 17.07 -10.70 -25.50
C ASP A 177 18.27 -10.95 -24.57
N LYS A 178 19.47 -11.03 -25.14
CA LYS A 178 20.73 -11.07 -24.36
C LYS A 178 21.62 -9.88 -24.69
N SER A 179 21.10 -8.92 -25.45
CA SER A 179 21.75 -7.67 -25.79
C SER A 179 22.02 -6.86 -24.52
N GLU A 180 23.16 -6.17 -24.49
CA GLU A 180 23.47 -5.24 -23.39
C GLU A 180 22.66 -3.94 -23.49
N SER A 181 22.17 -3.58 -24.68
CA SER A 181 21.47 -2.31 -24.95
C SER A 181 19.96 -2.44 -25.05
N THR A 182 19.40 -3.65 -24.92
CA THR A 182 17.97 -3.88 -25.10
C THR A 182 17.52 -5.09 -24.30
N ASP A 183 16.43 -4.92 -23.55
CA ASP A 183 15.71 -6.02 -22.92
C ASP A 183 14.35 -6.20 -23.63
N THR A 184 13.93 -7.45 -23.84
CA THR A 184 12.66 -7.80 -24.50
C THR A 184 11.84 -8.77 -23.67
N TYR A 185 10.60 -8.40 -23.35
CA TYR A 185 9.67 -9.18 -22.56
C TYR A 185 8.40 -9.53 -23.34
N THR A 186 7.85 -10.71 -23.08
CA THR A 186 6.52 -11.12 -23.58
C THR A 186 5.53 -11.10 -22.43
N LEU A 187 4.42 -10.38 -22.61
CA LEU A 187 3.38 -10.18 -21.61
C LEU A 187 2.06 -10.69 -22.18
N ALA A 188 1.31 -11.45 -21.39
CA ALA A 188 0.13 -12.17 -21.89
C ALA A 188 -1.01 -11.24 -22.33
N ASN A 189 -1.16 -10.10 -21.66
CA ASN A 189 -2.26 -9.14 -21.83
C ASN A 189 -1.90 -7.82 -21.13
N TYR A 190 -2.78 -6.82 -21.22
CA TYR A 190 -2.60 -5.52 -20.60
C TYR A 190 -2.58 -5.56 -19.08
N ALA A 191 -3.33 -6.47 -18.44
CA ALA A 191 -3.26 -6.66 -17.00
C ALA A 191 -1.84 -7.03 -16.55
N LYS A 192 -1.18 -7.94 -17.28
CA LYS A 192 0.22 -8.28 -17.04
C LYS A 192 1.17 -7.12 -17.36
N VAL A 193 0.84 -6.25 -18.32
CA VAL A 193 1.60 -5.00 -18.56
C VAL A 193 1.56 -4.15 -17.30
N THR A 194 0.38 -3.76 -16.81
CA THR A 194 0.23 -2.86 -15.65
C THR A 194 0.78 -3.43 -14.35
N ASP A 195 0.89 -4.75 -14.26
CA ASP A 195 1.38 -5.48 -13.08
C ASP A 195 2.89 -5.82 -13.14
N SER A 196 3.62 -5.32 -14.14
CA SER A 196 5.04 -5.66 -14.32
C SER A 196 5.93 -4.41 -14.34
N PRO A 197 6.18 -3.77 -13.19
CA PRO A 197 7.13 -2.67 -13.10
C PRO A 197 8.58 -3.11 -13.36
N LEU A 198 9.42 -2.13 -13.68
CA LEU A 198 10.85 -2.30 -13.89
C LEU A 198 11.63 -1.13 -13.26
N MET A 199 12.70 -1.42 -12.53
CA MET A 199 13.62 -0.40 -12.05
C MET A 199 14.99 -0.56 -12.72
N TYR A 200 15.37 0.41 -13.54
CA TYR A 200 16.66 0.44 -14.24
C TYR A 200 17.65 1.34 -13.53
N THR A 201 18.76 0.78 -13.10
CA THR A 201 19.86 1.52 -12.43
C THR A 201 21.21 0.98 -12.89
N LYS A 202 22.30 1.65 -12.48
CA LYS A 202 23.60 0.96 -12.40
C LYS A 202 23.46 -0.27 -11.49
N PRO A 203 24.17 -1.39 -11.77
CA PRO A 203 23.86 -2.66 -11.11
C PRO A 203 24.22 -2.64 -9.63
N ASP A 204 23.19 -2.73 -8.78
CA ASP A 204 23.27 -2.96 -7.34
C ASP A 204 22.11 -3.87 -6.95
N TYR A 205 22.33 -5.17 -7.13
CA TYR A 205 21.29 -6.18 -6.93
C TYR A 205 21.87 -7.47 -6.36
N VAL A 206 21.01 -8.25 -5.71
CA VAL A 206 21.29 -9.62 -5.31
C VAL A 206 20.22 -10.57 -5.82
N THR A 207 20.63 -11.76 -6.21
CA THR A 207 19.72 -12.87 -6.53
C THR A 207 19.99 -14.02 -5.58
N PHE A 208 18.93 -14.64 -5.06
CA PHE A 208 19.06 -15.76 -4.13
C PHE A 208 17.77 -16.56 -4.06
N ASN A 209 17.86 -17.83 -3.66
CA ASN A 209 16.68 -18.67 -3.46
C ASN A 209 16.32 -18.67 -1.97
N ALA A 210 15.07 -18.34 -1.64
CA ALA A 210 14.54 -18.38 -0.28
C ALA A 210 13.34 -19.33 -0.23
N GLY A 211 13.49 -20.46 0.47
CA GLY A 211 12.42 -21.45 0.62
C GLY A 211 11.89 -22.01 -0.72
N GLY A 212 12.72 -22.10 -1.76
CA GLY A 212 12.33 -22.58 -3.09
C GLY A 212 11.70 -21.52 -4.00
N MET A 213 11.82 -20.24 -3.67
CA MET A 213 11.44 -19.12 -4.54
C MET A 213 12.68 -18.31 -4.90
N ASP A 214 12.85 -18.00 -6.18
CA ASP A 214 13.95 -17.18 -6.69
C ASP A 214 13.63 -15.70 -6.47
N LEU A 215 14.45 -15.03 -5.67
CA LEU A 215 14.32 -13.62 -5.35
C LEU A 215 15.34 -12.79 -6.13
N VAL A 216 14.90 -11.60 -6.53
CA VAL A 216 15.77 -10.53 -7.03
C VAL A 216 15.49 -9.30 -6.17
N LEU A 217 16.51 -8.74 -5.52
CA LEU A 217 16.43 -7.45 -4.84
C LEU A 217 17.35 -6.49 -5.57
N GLY A 218 16.78 -5.44 -6.16
CA GLY A 218 17.54 -4.30 -6.69
C GLY A 218 17.40 -3.11 -5.76
N VAL A 219 18.49 -2.36 -5.57
CA VAL A 219 18.52 -1.17 -4.71
C VAL A 219 19.01 0.03 -5.51
N TYR A 220 18.23 1.10 -5.50
CA TYR A 220 18.70 2.43 -5.83
C TYR A 220 19.00 3.20 -4.54
N SER A 221 20.25 3.65 -4.39
CA SER A 221 20.73 4.46 -3.26
C SER A 221 21.53 5.62 -3.84
N PRO A 222 21.00 6.86 -3.87
CA PRO A 222 21.61 7.98 -4.59
C PRO A 222 23.02 8.31 -4.07
N THR A 223 23.28 8.18 -2.77
CA THR A 223 24.62 8.40 -2.20
C THR A 223 25.46 7.13 -2.16
N GLY A 224 24.89 5.98 -2.52
CA GLY A 224 25.51 4.66 -2.40
C GLY A 224 25.70 4.20 -0.95
N LYS A 225 25.00 4.82 0.01
CA LYS A 225 25.02 4.49 1.45
C LYS A 225 24.58 3.05 1.71
N TYR A 226 23.63 2.54 0.93
CA TYR A 226 23.10 1.18 1.06
C TYR A 226 23.28 0.37 -0.22
N LYS A 227 23.49 -0.93 -0.04
CA LYS A 227 23.68 -1.94 -1.09
C LYS A 227 22.63 -3.03 -0.99
N ALA A 228 22.29 -3.67 -2.10
CA ALA A 228 21.33 -4.78 -2.09
C ALA A 228 21.77 -5.94 -1.16
N ALA A 229 23.07 -6.17 -1.03
CA ALA A 229 23.62 -7.17 -0.12
C ALA A 229 23.30 -6.89 1.37
N ASP A 230 23.10 -5.63 1.76
CA ASP A 230 22.88 -5.23 3.14
C ASP A 230 21.55 -5.76 3.71
N PHE A 231 20.56 -5.99 2.83
CA PHE A 231 19.20 -6.40 3.21
C PHE A 231 18.91 -7.88 2.91
N LYS A 232 19.84 -8.59 2.26
CA LYS A 232 19.64 -9.99 1.83
C LYS A 232 19.24 -10.91 2.97
N GLU A 233 19.99 -10.90 4.08
CA GLU A 233 19.79 -11.85 5.18
C GLU A 233 18.41 -11.70 5.83
N ASN A 234 18.00 -10.45 6.10
CA ASN A 234 16.71 -10.16 6.68
C ASN A 234 15.56 -10.53 5.74
N LEU A 235 15.69 -10.22 4.44
CA LEU A 235 14.72 -10.58 3.43
C LEU A 235 14.59 -12.11 3.27
N GLU A 236 15.71 -12.83 3.24
CA GLU A 236 15.74 -14.30 3.18
C GLU A 236 15.02 -14.93 4.37
N LYS A 237 15.32 -14.47 5.59
CA LYS A 237 14.64 -14.92 6.82
C LYS A 237 13.14 -14.66 6.76
N THR A 238 12.74 -13.45 6.33
CA THR A 238 11.34 -13.04 6.20
C THR A 238 10.59 -13.94 5.22
N VAL A 239 11.13 -14.11 4.00
CA VAL A 239 10.46 -14.90 2.96
C VAL A 239 10.36 -16.38 3.35
N ILE A 240 11.38 -16.97 3.98
CA ILE A 240 11.30 -18.35 4.48
C ILE A 240 10.15 -18.51 5.48
N ALA A 241 10.02 -17.58 6.42
CA ALA A 241 8.93 -17.57 7.39
C ALA A 241 7.56 -17.43 6.70
N GLN A 242 7.42 -16.49 5.77
CA GLN A 242 6.17 -16.29 5.05
C GLN A 242 5.77 -17.52 4.22
N LYS A 243 6.71 -18.15 3.51
CA LYS A 243 6.44 -19.37 2.75
C LYS A 243 5.96 -20.50 3.66
N LYS A 244 6.58 -20.65 4.83
CA LYS A 244 6.14 -21.64 5.83
C LYS A 244 4.74 -21.35 6.36
N PHE A 245 4.44 -20.08 6.63
CA PHE A 245 3.11 -19.65 7.07
C PHE A 245 2.03 -19.88 6.00
N LEU A 246 2.30 -19.55 4.74
CA LEU A 246 1.38 -19.70 3.62
C LEU A 246 1.17 -21.15 3.18
N GLY A 247 2.21 -21.99 3.30
CA GLY A 247 2.17 -23.37 2.86
C GLY A 247 1.87 -23.49 1.36
N ASP A 248 0.86 -24.28 1.02
CA ASP A 248 0.42 -24.56 -0.35
C ASP A 248 -0.27 -23.38 -1.05
N MET A 249 -0.64 -22.33 -0.30
CA MET A 249 -1.21 -21.11 -0.88
C MET A 249 -0.19 -20.31 -1.70
N ASN A 250 1.11 -20.49 -1.47
CA ASN A 250 2.12 -19.81 -2.26
C ASN A 250 2.51 -20.64 -3.50
N THR A 251 2.33 -20.08 -4.70
CA THR A 251 2.73 -20.69 -5.97
C THR A 251 3.79 -19.92 -6.74
N ASN A 252 4.26 -18.79 -6.21
CA ASN A 252 5.22 -17.94 -6.90
C ASN A 252 6.59 -18.62 -6.91
N LYS A 253 7.17 -18.71 -8.10
CA LYS A 253 8.50 -19.27 -8.32
C LYS A 253 9.58 -18.20 -8.32
N LYS A 254 9.23 -16.99 -8.74
CA LYS A 254 10.11 -15.83 -8.78
C LYS A 254 9.40 -14.64 -8.15
N TYR A 255 10.14 -13.81 -7.43
CA TYR A 255 9.62 -12.53 -6.92
C TYR A 255 10.71 -11.44 -6.94
N ALA A 256 10.38 -10.23 -7.40
CA ALA A 256 11.32 -9.12 -7.49
C ALA A 256 10.96 -7.97 -6.53
N ILE A 257 11.96 -7.45 -5.83
CA ILE A 257 11.82 -6.29 -4.94
C ILE A 257 12.64 -5.15 -5.55
N MET A 258 11.99 -4.05 -5.87
CA MET A 258 12.62 -2.82 -6.34
C MET A 258 12.63 -1.82 -5.18
N LEU A 259 13.76 -1.71 -4.49
CA LEU A 259 13.92 -0.77 -3.38
C LEU A 259 14.55 0.53 -3.88
N TYR A 260 13.72 1.55 -3.99
CA TYR A 260 14.11 2.92 -4.27
C TYR A 260 14.34 3.68 -2.96
N LEU A 261 15.56 4.15 -2.73
CA LEU A 261 15.87 5.04 -1.61
C LEU A 261 15.94 6.48 -2.09
N SER A 262 15.07 7.36 -1.59
CA SER A 262 15.11 8.77 -1.92
C SER A 262 16.20 9.50 -1.13
N GLY A 263 16.91 10.38 -1.83
CA GLY A 263 17.89 11.27 -1.22
C GLY A 263 17.24 12.52 -0.62
N MET A 264 18.08 13.45 -0.19
CA MET A 264 17.67 14.80 0.21
C MET A 264 17.80 15.80 -0.97
N GLU A 265 18.17 15.33 -2.15
CA GLU A 265 18.25 16.16 -3.36
C GLU A 265 16.88 16.18 -4.08
N GLU A 266 16.71 17.12 -5.01
CA GLU A 266 15.51 17.17 -5.84
C GLU A 266 15.50 15.98 -6.84
N PRO A 267 14.31 15.44 -7.19
CA PRO A 267 13.00 15.80 -6.62
C PRO A 267 12.84 15.33 -5.17
N HIS A 268 12.29 16.20 -4.30
CA HIS A 268 12.00 15.84 -2.91
C HIS A 268 10.79 14.90 -2.79
N ILE A 269 11.05 13.60 -2.92
CA ILE A 269 10.06 12.53 -2.79
C ILE A 269 9.52 12.46 -1.36
N LYS A 270 8.19 12.40 -1.23
CA LYS A 270 7.44 12.33 0.04
C LYS A 270 6.52 11.12 0.13
N GLY A 271 6.09 10.54 -1.00
CA GLY A 271 5.14 9.42 -1.03
C GLY A 271 5.74 8.06 -0.65
N PHE A 272 6.24 7.90 0.57
CA PHE A 272 6.88 6.65 1.02
C PHE A 272 5.90 5.49 1.25
N GLY A 273 6.32 4.28 0.89
CA GLY A 273 5.59 3.04 1.10
C GLY A 273 5.96 1.98 0.08
N ALA A 274 5.02 1.09 -0.25
CA ALA A 274 5.16 0.17 -1.37
C ALA A 274 3.85 -0.03 -2.13
N LEU A 275 3.96 -0.69 -3.27
CA LEU A 275 2.86 -1.19 -4.08
C LEU A 275 3.10 -2.68 -4.36
N GLU A 276 2.03 -3.48 -4.25
CA GLU A 276 2.01 -4.87 -4.62
C GLU A 276 1.91 -5.07 -6.14
N HIS A 277 2.55 -6.14 -6.61
CA HIS A 277 2.32 -6.75 -7.91
C HIS A 277 2.35 -8.27 -7.78
N HIS A 278 1.86 -9.01 -8.79
CA HIS A 278 1.75 -10.46 -8.69
C HIS A 278 3.08 -11.16 -8.45
N GLU A 279 4.15 -10.63 -9.06
CA GLU A 279 5.49 -11.21 -9.01
C GLU A 279 6.53 -10.22 -8.51
N SER A 280 6.12 -9.04 -8.05
CA SER A 280 7.07 -8.03 -7.58
C SER A 280 6.47 -7.04 -6.58
N THR A 281 7.31 -6.19 -6.01
CA THR A 281 6.89 -5.02 -5.26
C THR A 281 7.83 -3.85 -5.51
N SER A 282 7.25 -2.67 -5.67
CA SER A 282 7.96 -1.39 -5.75
C SER A 282 7.94 -0.74 -4.37
N VAL A 283 9.11 -0.43 -3.80
CA VAL A 283 9.24 0.11 -2.44
C VAL A 283 10.01 1.42 -2.51
N VAL A 284 9.46 2.50 -1.93
CA VAL A 284 10.09 3.82 -1.91
C VAL A 284 10.25 4.27 -0.45
N LEU A 285 11.49 4.49 -0.01
CA LEU A 285 11.83 4.88 1.37
C LEU A 285 12.89 5.99 1.42
N PRO A 286 12.98 6.80 2.49
CA PRO A 286 14.09 7.74 2.65
C PRO A 286 15.42 7.03 2.92
N GLU A 287 16.48 7.38 2.19
CA GLU A 287 17.86 6.88 2.40
C GLU A 287 18.43 7.32 3.77
N MET A 288 17.89 8.38 4.34
CA MET A 288 18.29 8.88 5.66
C MET A 288 17.87 7.95 6.81
N MET A 289 16.91 7.04 6.59
CA MET A 289 16.52 6.06 7.59
C MET A 289 17.72 5.21 8.04
N PRO A 290 17.83 4.86 9.34
CA PRO A 290 18.80 3.87 9.80
C PRO A 290 18.57 2.51 9.14
N LYS A 291 19.64 1.72 8.96
CA LYS A 291 19.57 0.40 8.31
C LYS A 291 18.50 -0.49 8.96
N ASP A 292 18.50 -0.59 10.28
CA ASP A 292 17.57 -1.45 11.02
C ASP A 292 16.10 -1.02 10.83
N ALA A 293 15.86 0.28 10.62
CA ALA A 293 14.52 0.79 10.32
C ALA A 293 14.10 0.44 8.89
N ILE A 294 15.03 0.50 7.92
CA ILE A 294 14.79 0.01 6.55
C ILE A 294 14.54 -1.49 6.57
N ASP A 295 15.36 -2.29 7.27
CA ASP A 295 15.17 -3.74 7.41
C ASP A 295 13.79 -4.07 7.99
N LYS A 296 13.41 -3.40 9.09
CA LYS A 296 12.08 -3.58 9.68
C LYS A 296 10.97 -3.23 8.68
N THR A 297 11.14 -2.14 7.93
CA THR A 297 10.16 -1.71 6.92
C THR A 297 10.08 -2.69 5.77
N ILE A 298 11.21 -3.19 5.26
CA ILE A 298 11.26 -4.26 4.27
C ILE A 298 10.53 -5.49 4.81
N THR A 299 10.79 -5.91 6.05
CA THR A 299 10.08 -7.04 6.66
C THR A 299 8.58 -6.77 6.73
N ASP A 300 8.14 -5.63 7.25
CA ASP A 300 6.71 -5.35 7.43
C ASP A 300 6.01 -5.19 6.05
N VAL A 301 6.57 -4.39 5.15
CA VAL A 301 5.98 -4.01 3.85
C VAL A 301 6.10 -5.12 2.81
N VAL A 302 7.29 -5.68 2.58
CA VAL A 302 7.42 -6.82 1.66
C VAL A 302 6.58 -7.97 2.17
N SER A 303 6.39 -8.10 3.49
CA SER A 303 5.48 -9.13 3.96
C SER A 303 4.03 -8.88 3.57
N HIS A 304 3.54 -7.66 3.77
CA HIS A 304 2.21 -7.23 3.33
C HIS A 304 2.03 -7.45 1.83
N GLU A 305 2.93 -6.91 1.00
CA GLU A 305 2.86 -7.04 -0.46
C GLU A 305 2.96 -8.49 -0.93
N PHE A 306 3.73 -9.31 -0.22
CA PHE A 306 3.81 -10.73 -0.54
C PHE A 306 2.53 -11.49 -0.19
N PHE A 307 1.79 -11.08 0.85
CA PHE A 307 0.47 -11.66 1.14
C PHE A 307 -0.57 -11.29 0.09
N HIS A 308 -0.36 -10.20 -0.65
CA HIS A 308 -1.20 -9.90 -1.80
C HIS A 308 -1.12 -10.99 -2.89
N THR A 309 -0.04 -11.79 -2.94
CA THR A 309 0.06 -12.96 -3.85
C THR A 309 -1.02 -14.02 -3.62
N VAL A 310 -1.74 -13.96 -2.50
CA VAL A 310 -2.89 -14.82 -2.19
C VAL A 310 -4.20 -14.06 -2.31
N ASN A 311 -4.31 -12.86 -1.72
CA ASN A 311 -5.50 -12.01 -1.75
C ASN A 311 -5.13 -10.60 -2.22
N PRO A 312 -5.63 -10.07 -3.34
CA PRO A 312 -6.75 -10.61 -4.13
C PRO A 312 -6.37 -11.71 -5.12
N LEU A 313 -5.09 -11.98 -5.39
CA LEU A 313 -4.71 -12.65 -6.65
C LEU A 313 -5.26 -14.06 -6.88
N LYS A 314 -5.52 -14.84 -5.83
CA LYS A 314 -6.16 -16.16 -5.95
C LYS A 314 -7.63 -16.17 -5.55
N THR A 315 -8.11 -15.04 -5.06
CA THR A 315 -9.44 -14.89 -4.49
C THR A 315 -9.86 -13.46 -4.67
N HIS A 316 -10.61 -13.19 -5.74
CA HIS A 316 -10.99 -11.84 -6.12
C HIS A 316 -12.39 -11.79 -6.70
N SER A 317 -12.97 -10.60 -6.68
CA SER A 317 -14.28 -10.35 -7.26
C SER A 317 -14.20 -10.08 -8.76
N GLU A 318 -15.35 -10.06 -9.43
CA GLU A 318 -15.47 -9.68 -10.84
C GLU A 318 -14.93 -8.26 -11.11
N GLU A 319 -15.06 -7.34 -10.15
CA GLU A 319 -14.55 -5.97 -10.22
C GLU A 319 -13.02 -5.90 -10.30
N ILE A 320 -12.33 -6.84 -9.63
CA ILE A 320 -10.87 -6.94 -9.69
C ILE A 320 -10.43 -7.73 -10.91
N HIS A 321 -11.16 -8.79 -11.29
CA HIS A 321 -10.78 -9.62 -12.43
C HIS A 321 -10.92 -8.88 -13.76
N TYR A 322 -12.02 -8.15 -13.92
CA TYR A 322 -12.35 -7.39 -15.12
C TYR A 322 -12.14 -5.90 -14.86
N PHE A 323 -10.98 -5.56 -14.29
CA PHE A 323 -10.68 -4.21 -13.86
C PHE A 323 -10.78 -3.22 -15.02
N ASP A 324 -11.61 -2.20 -14.85
CA ASP A 324 -11.75 -1.10 -15.81
C ASP A 324 -10.81 0.02 -15.40
N TYR A 325 -9.66 0.12 -16.08
CA TYR A 325 -8.65 1.13 -15.78
C TYR A 325 -9.11 2.55 -16.13
N ALA A 326 -10.16 2.73 -16.93
CA ALA A 326 -10.67 4.05 -17.32
C ALA A 326 -11.85 4.50 -16.42
N ASP A 327 -12.74 3.58 -16.05
CA ASP A 327 -13.89 3.80 -15.18
C ASP A 327 -14.03 2.68 -14.12
N PRO A 328 -13.16 2.66 -13.10
CA PRO A 328 -13.03 1.54 -12.16
C PRO A 328 -14.28 1.38 -11.30
N LYS A 329 -14.71 0.13 -11.14
CA LYS A 329 -15.69 -0.26 -10.11
C LYS A 329 -14.93 -0.88 -8.96
N MET A 330 -15.14 -0.36 -7.75
CA MET A 330 -14.44 -0.85 -6.56
C MET A 330 -15.24 -1.97 -5.89
N SER A 331 -14.54 -3.00 -5.40
CA SER A 331 -15.12 -4.10 -4.63
C SER A 331 -15.58 -3.64 -3.23
N GLN A 332 -16.54 -4.36 -2.66
CA GLN A 332 -16.96 -4.19 -1.27
C GLN A 332 -15.96 -4.72 -0.23
N HIS A 333 -14.87 -5.38 -0.63
CA HIS A 333 -14.11 -6.26 0.26
C HIS A 333 -12.67 -5.82 0.58
N LEU A 334 -12.40 -4.50 0.65
CA LEU A 334 -11.07 -4.02 1.10
C LEU A 334 -10.73 -4.50 2.51
N TRP A 335 -11.73 -4.72 3.38
CA TRP A 335 -11.52 -5.35 4.69
C TRP A 335 -10.79 -6.70 4.59
N MET A 336 -11.01 -7.45 3.51
CA MET A 336 -10.39 -8.75 3.26
C MET A 336 -9.10 -8.61 2.45
N TYR A 337 -9.11 -7.79 1.40
CA TYR A 337 -7.96 -7.63 0.49
C TYR A 337 -6.80 -6.88 1.12
N GLU A 338 -7.07 -5.81 1.84
CA GLU A 338 -6.04 -4.99 2.50
C GLU A 338 -6.01 -5.31 4.01
N GLY A 339 -7.16 -5.28 4.68
CA GLY A 339 -7.23 -5.53 6.12
C GLY A 339 -6.80 -6.95 6.50
N GLY A 340 -7.27 -7.95 5.75
CA GLY A 340 -6.86 -9.34 5.93
C GLY A 340 -5.38 -9.59 5.66
N THR A 341 -4.83 -8.91 4.66
CA THR A 341 -3.40 -8.96 4.29
C THR A 341 -2.55 -8.33 5.38
N GLU A 342 -2.95 -7.16 5.88
CA GLU A 342 -2.29 -6.48 7.00
C GLU A 342 -2.34 -7.34 8.28
N TYR A 343 -3.47 -8.02 8.54
CA TYR A 343 -3.54 -8.98 9.64
C TYR A 343 -2.58 -10.15 9.46
N PHE A 344 -2.46 -10.72 8.25
CA PHE A 344 -1.46 -11.75 7.97
C PHE A 344 -0.03 -11.24 8.13
N ALA A 345 0.28 -10.02 7.68
CA ALA A 345 1.59 -9.39 7.84
C ALA A 345 2.03 -9.29 9.31
N ASN A 346 1.07 -9.25 10.26
CA ASN A 346 1.36 -9.32 11.69
C ASN A 346 1.31 -10.76 12.24
N LEU A 347 0.32 -11.55 11.82
CA LEU A 347 0.08 -12.90 12.34
C LEU A 347 1.22 -13.88 12.00
N PHE A 348 1.79 -13.80 10.80
CA PHE A 348 2.89 -14.68 10.41
C PHE A 348 4.15 -14.42 11.25
N GLN A 349 4.42 -13.15 11.58
CA GLN A 349 5.61 -12.79 12.35
C GLN A 349 5.58 -13.44 13.73
N ILE A 350 4.42 -13.45 14.40
CA ILE A 350 4.30 -14.11 15.70
C ILE A 350 4.30 -15.64 15.57
N GLN A 351 3.59 -16.21 14.56
CA GLN A 351 3.52 -17.66 14.38
C GLN A 351 4.86 -18.29 13.96
N GLU A 352 5.71 -17.53 13.28
CA GLU A 352 7.05 -17.94 12.84
C GLU A 352 8.18 -17.44 13.75
N GLY A 353 7.84 -16.80 14.89
CA GLY A 353 8.80 -16.42 15.93
C GLY A 353 9.72 -15.26 15.56
N LEU A 354 9.30 -14.38 14.64
CA LEU A 354 9.99 -13.14 14.28
C LEU A 354 9.72 -12.02 15.30
N ILE A 355 8.56 -12.03 15.94
CA ILE A 355 8.19 -11.11 17.02
C ILE A 355 7.68 -11.88 18.23
N THR A 356 7.77 -11.25 19.40
CA THR A 356 7.22 -11.74 20.66
C THR A 356 5.71 -11.50 20.76
N LYS A 357 5.05 -12.20 21.68
CA LYS A 357 3.61 -12.01 21.94
C LYS A 357 3.27 -10.59 22.38
N ASP A 358 4.17 -9.94 23.14
CA ASP A 358 3.96 -8.61 23.67
C ASP A 358 4.10 -7.55 22.56
N GLU A 359 5.07 -7.72 21.65
CA GLU A 359 5.18 -6.89 20.44
C GLU A 359 3.96 -7.05 19.54
N PHE A 360 3.48 -8.28 19.33
CA PHE A 360 2.26 -8.53 18.54
C PHE A 360 1.03 -7.85 19.18
N LEU A 361 0.85 -7.99 20.49
CA LEU A 361 -0.27 -7.35 21.20
C LEU A 361 -0.15 -5.82 21.20
N GLN A 362 1.06 -5.28 21.30
CA GLN A 362 1.31 -3.85 21.18
C GLN A 362 0.86 -3.35 19.80
N ARG A 363 1.26 -4.01 18.71
CA ARG A 363 0.82 -3.65 17.35
C ARG A 363 -0.71 -3.67 17.24
N MET A 364 -1.38 -4.71 17.74
CA MET A 364 -2.86 -4.75 17.72
C MET A 364 -3.49 -3.65 18.58
N SER A 365 -2.86 -3.28 19.70
CA SER A 365 -3.31 -2.17 20.56
C SER A 365 -3.20 -0.82 19.85
N GLU A 366 -2.09 -0.60 19.14
CA GLU A 366 -1.86 0.60 18.31
C GLU A 366 -2.91 0.70 17.21
N LYS A 367 -3.21 -0.40 16.51
CA LYS A 367 -4.29 -0.43 15.50
C LYS A 367 -5.66 -0.07 16.11
N ILE A 368 -5.97 -0.59 17.31
CA ILE A 368 -7.21 -0.24 18.03
C ILE A 368 -7.23 1.26 18.34
N ALA A 369 -6.12 1.83 18.82
CA ALA A 369 -6.04 3.26 19.11
C ALA A 369 -6.21 4.10 17.83
N ASN A 370 -5.48 3.76 16.76
CA ASN A 370 -5.54 4.46 15.47
C ASN A 370 -6.94 4.41 14.85
N SER A 371 -7.63 3.27 14.94
CA SER A 371 -8.98 3.09 14.38
C SER A 371 -10.01 4.06 14.98
N LYS A 372 -9.78 4.57 16.20
CA LYS A 372 -10.68 5.53 16.87
C LYS A 372 -10.68 6.92 16.25
N ASN A 373 -9.67 7.23 15.41
CA ASN A 373 -9.61 8.49 14.67
C ASN A 373 -10.52 8.49 13.43
N TYR A 374 -11.22 7.38 13.16
CA TYR A 374 -12.09 7.18 12.01
C TYR A 374 -13.54 6.91 12.44
N ASN A 375 -14.46 6.89 11.47
CA ASN A 375 -15.88 6.61 11.74
C ASN A 375 -16.10 5.11 12.00
N ASP A 376 -16.22 4.73 13.27
CA ASP A 376 -16.42 3.33 13.67
C ASP A 376 -17.81 2.75 13.29
N THR A 377 -18.78 3.60 12.94
CA THR A 377 -20.12 3.16 12.51
C THR A 377 -20.28 3.08 10.99
N MET A 378 -19.24 3.39 10.22
CA MET A 378 -19.29 3.30 8.77
C MET A 378 -19.20 1.83 8.32
N PRO A 379 -20.18 1.33 7.53
CA PRO A 379 -20.06 0.01 6.93
C PRO A 379 -18.84 -0.07 6.01
N PHE A 380 -17.95 -1.03 6.27
CA PHE A 380 -16.74 -1.24 5.49
C PHE A 380 -17.05 -1.58 4.03
N THR A 381 -18.15 -2.27 3.76
CA THR A 381 -18.57 -2.60 2.39
C THR A 381 -18.97 -1.38 1.58
N VAL A 382 -19.63 -0.41 2.22
CA VAL A 382 -20.03 0.85 1.59
C VAL A 382 -18.80 1.72 1.33
N MET A 383 -17.93 1.86 2.33
CA MET A 383 -16.67 2.60 2.20
C MET A 383 -15.81 2.01 1.07
N SER A 384 -15.59 0.69 1.09
CA SER A 384 -14.78 -0.03 0.09
C SER A 384 -15.27 0.21 -1.34
N LYS A 385 -16.59 0.05 -1.57
CA LYS A 385 -17.21 0.23 -2.88
C LYS A 385 -17.13 1.67 -3.40
N ASN A 386 -16.99 2.64 -2.50
CA ASN A 386 -17.01 4.07 -2.81
C ASN A 386 -15.69 4.78 -2.48
N VAL A 387 -14.60 4.04 -2.26
CA VAL A 387 -13.33 4.58 -1.74
C VAL A 387 -12.74 5.70 -2.61
N LEU A 388 -13.04 5.70 -3.91
CA LEU A 388 -12.59 6.74 -4.86
C LEU A 388 -13.39 8.04 -4.78
N LYS A 389 -14.49 8.09 -4.02
CA LYS A 389 -15.27 9.31 -3.78
C LYS A 389 -14.71 10.06 -2.58
N ASP A 390 -14.68 11.39 -2.68
CA ASP A 390 -14.09 12.27 -1.66
C ASP A 390 -14.65 12.02 -0.24
N GLU A 391 -15.94 11.69 -0.13
CA GLU A 391 -16.63 11.42 1.14
C GLU A 391 -16.05 10.23 1.93
N TYR A 392 -15.40 9.27 1.25
CA TYR A 392 -14.88 8.03 1.84
C TYR A 392 -13.35 7.98 1.88
N LYS A 393 -12.68 8.87 1.16
CA LYS A 393 -11.23 8.88 0.97
C LYS A 393 -10.47 8.95 2.30
N ASP A 394 -10.92 9.79 3.23
CA ASP A 394 -10.30 9.96 4.54
C ASP A 394 -10.50 8.74 5.45
N GLN A 395 -11.39 7.81 5.09
CA GLN A 395 -11.62 6.56 5.81
C GLN A 395 -10.76 5.40 5.28
N TYR A 396 -10.13 5.56 4.11
CA TYR A 396 -9.36 4.49 3.47
C TYR A 396 -8.26 3.92 4.36
N ARG A 397 -7.52 4.77 5.08
CA ARG A 397 -6.43 4.32 5.97
C ARG A 397 -6.94 3.43 7.11
N ASN A 398 -8.21 3.54 7.50
CA ASN A 398 -8.82 2.66 8.50
C ASN A 398 -8.92 1.20 8.03
N VAL A 399 -8.74 0.91 6.73
CA VAL A 399 -8.67 -0.45 6.22
C VAL A 399 -7.48 -1.22 6.81
N TYR A 400 -6.33 -0.58 6.92
CA TYR A 400 -5.13 -1.18 7.55
C TYR A 400 -5.24 -1.26 9.08
N GLU A 401 -6.13 -0.46 9.67
CA GLU A 401 -6.38 -0.47 11.10
C GLU A 401 -7.55 -1.40 11.44
N LYS A 402 -8.79 -0.89 11.38
CA LYS A 402 -9.99 -1.68 11.69
C LYS A 402 -10.19 -2.87 10.75
N GLY A 403 -9.77 -2.83 9.48
CA GLY A 403 -9.83 -4.01 8.61
C GLY A 403 -8.99 -5.18 9.13
N ALA A 404 -7.77 -4.92 9.58
CA ALA A 404 -6.91 -5.92 10.22
C ALA A 404 -7.51 -6.44 11.54
N LEU A 405 -8.12 -5.56 12.33
CA LEU A 405 -8.78 -5.95 13.58
C LEU A 405 -10.07 -6.77 13.33
N LEU A 406 -10.80 -6.50 12.24
CA LEU A 406 -11.94 -7.30 11.81
C LEU A 406 -11.49 -8.72 11.45
N ALA A 407 -10.40 -8.86 10.68
CA ALA A 407 -9.80 -10.16 10.37
C ALA A 407 -9.32 -10.89 11.64
N MET A 408 -8.69 -10.19 12.58
CA MET A 408 -8.30 -10.74 13.89
C MET A 408 -9.50 -11.27 14.68
N CYS A 409 -10.58 -10.48 14.79
CA CYS A 409 -11.77 -10.90 15.53
C CYS A 409 -12.43 -12.12 14.86
N LEU A 410 -12.47 -12.16 13.53
CA LEU A 410 -12.97 -13.31 12.78
C LEU A 410 -12.08 -14.55 12.96
N ASP A 411 -10.75 -14.39 13.04
CA ASP A 411 -9.81 -15.47 13.34
C ASP A 411 -10.11 -16.10 14.71
N ILE A 412 -10.26 -15.27 15.74
CA ILE A 412 -10.59 -15.72 17.11
C ILE A 412 -11.96 -16.40 17.15
N GLU A 413 -12.96 -15.85 16.47
CA GLU A 413 -14.31 -16.45 16.39
C GLU A 413 -14.28 -17.81 15.70
N LEU A 414 -13.61 -17.93 14.56
CA LEU A 414 -13.48 -19.21 13.83
C LEU A 414 -12.81 -20.27 14.69
N ARG A 415 -11.71 -19.91 15.37
CA ARG A 415 -10.99 -20.84 16.26
C ARG A 415 -11.87 -21.29 17.42
N LYS A 416 -12.64 -20.38 18.01
CA LYS A 416 -13.62 -20.73 19.05
C LYS A 416 -14.68 -21.69 18.51
N LEU A 417 -15.27 -21.40 17.36
CA LEU A 417 -16.32 -22.23 16.74
C LEU A 417 -15.83 -23.62 16.36
N SER A 418 -14.55 -23.73 15.97
CA SER A 418 -13.95 -24.96 15.50
C SER A 418 -13.06 -25.67 16.53
N ASN A 419 -13.04 -25.23 17.79
CA ASN A 419 -12.10 -25.71 18.82
C ASN A 419 -10.62 -25.68 18.38
N GLY A 420 -10.26 -24.67 17.57
CA GLY A 420 -8.91 -24.41 17.06
C GLY A 420 -8.58 -24.98 15.69
N GLU A 421 -9.43 -25.83 15.13
CA GLU A 421 -9.19 -26.49 13.84
C GLU A 421 -9.15 -25.55 12.61
N MET A 422 -9.73 -24.35 12.73
CA MET A 422 -9.87 -23.36 11.66
C MET A 422 -9.61 -21.96 12.21
N GLY A 423 -8.66 -21.26 11.60
CA GLY A 423 -8.51 -19.81 11.75
C GLY A 423 -8.81 -19.05 10.46
N TYR A 424 -8.53 -17.74 10.48
CA TYR A 424 -8.66 -16.87 9.30
C TYR A 424 -7.77 -17.36 8.15
N ARG A 425 -6.55 -17.84 8.45
CA ARG A 425 -5.66 -18.46 7.44
C ARG A 425 -6.30 -19.65 6.73
N ASP A 426 -6.94 -20.54 7.48
CA ASP A 426 -7.60 -21.72 6.90
C ASP A 426 -8.83 -21.33 6.05
N MET A 427 -9.57 -20.30 6.48
CA MET A 427 -10.67 -19.74 5.71
C MET A 427 -10.20 -19.21 4.36
N ILE A 428 -9.16 -18.35 4.34
CA ILE A 428 -8.59 -17.82 3.09
C ILE A 428 -8.04 -18.95 2.21
N ARG A 429 -7.35 -19.94 2.78
CA ARG A 429 -6.87 -21.10 2.02
C ARG A 429 -8.01 -21.83 1.31
N LYS A 430 -9.11 -22.13 2.01
CA LYS A 430 -10.25 -22.84 1.41
C LYS A 430 -10.96 -22.00 0.36
N LEU A 431 -11.04 -20.68 0.57
CA LEU A 431 -11.61 -19.75 -0.40
C LEU A 431 -10.76 -19.71 -1.68
N SER A 432 -9.43 -19.64 -1.53
CA SER A 432 -8.46 -19.71 -2.63
C SER A 432 -8.53 -21.04 -3.38
N GLN A 433 -8.70 -22.18 -2.70
CA GLN A 433 -8.88 -23.49 -3.34
C GLN A 433 -10.19 -23.58 -4.16
N ARG A 434 -11.20 -22.79 -3.81
CA ARG A 434 -12.52 -22.80 -4.46
C ARG A 434 -12.59 -21.93 -5.71
N PHE A 435 -11.91 -20.79 -5.69
CA PHE A 435 -11.90 -19.81 -6.77
C PHE A 435 -10.62 -19.92 -7.60
N GLY A 436 -9.46 -19.78 -6.97
CA GLY A 436 -8.19 -19.71 -7.67
C GLY A 436 -8.08 -18.46 -8.54
N GLU A 437 -6.95 -18.33 -9.23
CA GLU A 437 -6.56 -17.12 -9.98
C GLU A 437 -7.48 -16.77 -11.16
N ASN A 438 -8.16 -17.76 -11.75
CA ASN A 438 -8.90 -17.57 -13.01
C ASN A 438 -10.43 -17.54 -12.86
N LYS A 439 -10.95 -17.58 -11.63
CA LYS A 439 -12.39 -17.61 -11.39
C LYS A 439 -12.79 -16.59 -10.33
N PRO A 440 -13.32 -15.42 -10.74
CA PRO A 440 -13.81 -14.45 -9.78
C PRO A 440 -15.09 -14.92 -9.09
N PHE A 441 -15.36 -14.34 -7.92
CA PHE A 441 -16.66 -14.39 -7.27
C PHE A 441 -17.48 -13.13 -7.53
N LYS A 442 -18.80 -13.21 -7.37
CA LYS A 442 -19.66 -12.02 -7.40
C LYS A 442 -19.53 -11.26 -6.08
N ASP A 443 -19.26 -9.97 -6.16
CA ASP A 443 -18.98 -9.11 -4.99
C ASP A 443 -20.02 -9.27 -3.86
N ASP A 444 -21.32 -9.27 -4.20
CA ASP A 444 -22.41 -9.41 -3.24
C ASP A 444 -22.62 -10.84 -2.68
N LYS A 445 -21.85 -11.82 -3.16
CA LYS A 445 -21.94 -13.24 -2.77
C LYS A 445 -20.80 -13.71 -1.89
N LEU A 446 -19.77 -12.91 -1.65
CA LEU A 446 -18.60 -13.34 -0.86
C LEU A 446 -19.03 -13.97 0.48
N ILE A 447 -19.98 -13.37 1.20
CA ILE A 447 -20.37 -13.88 2.51
C ILE A 447 -20.99 -15.29 2.48
N ASP A 448 -21.79 -15.59 1.44
CA ASP A 448 -22.37 -16.92 1.29
C ASP A 448 -21.28 -17.96 0.95
N GLU A 449 -20.25 -17.53 0.20
CA GLU A 449 -19.07 -18.35 -0.09
C GLU A 449 -18.22 -18.57 1.16
N LEU A 450 -18.03 -17.55 2.01
CA LEU A 450 -17.35 -17.67 3.30
C LEU A 450 -18.07 -18.66 4.23
N VAL A 451 -19.40 -18.57 4.34
CA VAL A 451 -20.19 -19.56 5.10
C VAL A 451 -20.01 -20.96 4.51
N THR A 452 -19.99 -21.09 3.18
CA THR A 452 -19.82 -22.39 2.50
C THR A 452 -18.46 -23.02 2.80
N VAL A 453 -17.36 -22.26 2.73
CA VAL A 453 -16.01 -22.82 2.94
C VAL A 453 -15.68 -23.05 4.42
N THR A 454 -16.25 -22.25 5.31
CA THR A 454 -16.05 -22.39 6.76
C THR A 454 -16.97 -23.45 7.37
N GLY A 455 -18.21 -23.56 6.89
CA GLY A 455 -19.25 -24.39 7.48
C GLY A 455 -19.95 -23.75 8.69
N TYR A 456 -19.67 -22.47 8.99
CA TYR A 456 -20.19 -21.78 10.17
C TYR A 456 -21.10 -20.60 9.79
N PRO A 457 -22.42 -20.68 10.01
CA PRO A 457 -23.34 -19.57 9.71
C PRO A 457 -23.06 -18.30 10.53
N GLN A 458 -22.41 -18.41 11.69
CA GLN A 458 -22.01 -17.28 12.54
C GLN A 458 -21.09 -16.29 11.84
N VAL A 459 -20.36 -16.73 10.80
CA VAL A 459 -19.55 -15.84 9.95
C VAL A 459 -20.43 -14.78 9.28
N LYS A 460 -21.66 -15.14 8.87
CA LYS A 460 -22.64 -14.22 8.30
C LYS A 460 -23.14 -13.21 9.33
N ASP A 461 -23.36 -13.64 10.57
CA ASP A 461 -23.76 -12.74 11.66
C ASP A 461 -22.64 -11.73 11.98
N PHE A 462 -21.39 -12.18 12.04
CA PHE A 462 -20.23 -11.32 12.21
C PHE A 462 -20.14 -10.28 11.09
N TYR A 463 -20.20 -10.74 9.84
CA TYR A 463 -20.13 -9.88 8.66
C TYR A 463 -21.25 -8.83 8.66
N ASN A 464 -22.49 -9.25 8.86
CA ASN A 464 -23.64 -8.35 8.82
C ASN A 464 -23.63 -7.29 9.92
N LYS A 465 -23.00 -7.58 11.07
CA LYS A 465 -22.91 -6.63 12.19
C LYS A 465 -21.75 -5.66 12.05
N TYR A 466 -20.55 -6.19 11.80
CA TYR A 466 -19.31 -5.43 11.99
C TYR A 466 -18.59 -5.06 10.70
N ILE A 467 -18.90 -5.73 9.57
CA ILE A 467 -18.28 -5.45 8.26
C ILE A 467 -19.27 -4.69 7.36
N ALA A 468 -20.44 -5.28 7.10
CA ALA A 468 -21.49 -4.67 6.29
C ALA A 468 -22.50 -3.86 7.11
N GLY A 469 -22.46 -3.99 8.44
CA GLY A 469 -23.28 -3.22 9.37
C GLY A 469 -22.54 -2.02 9.95
N ASP A 470 -23.25 -1.27 10.80
CA ASP A 470 -22.81 -0.05 11.44
C ASP A 470 -22.44 -0.25 12.93
N GLN A 471 -22.39 -1.50 13.40
CA GLN A 471 -22.10 -1.77 14.80
C GLN A 471 -20.59 -1.66 15.07
N PRO A 472 -20.18 -0.92 16.11
CA PRO A 472 -18.82 -0.95 16.62
C PRO A 472 -18.33 -2.38 16.90
N THR A 473 -17.09 -2.68 16.51
CA THR A 473 -16.51 -4.02 16.73
C THR A 473 -16.13 -4.19 18.21
N PRO A 474 -16.60 -5.23 18.91
CA PRO A 474 -16.34 -5.40 20.34
C PRO A 474 -14.97 -6.06 20.59
N TYR A 475 -13.87 -5.36 20.29
CA TYR A 475 -12.50 -5.90 20.38
C TYR A 475 -12.19 -6.54 21.74
N ALA A 476 -12.58 -5.88 22.84
CA ALA A 476 -12.36 -6.39 24.19
C ALA A 476 -13.04 -7.74 24.44
N GLN A 477 -14.21 -7.98 23.84
CA GLN A 477 -14.91 -9.26 23.94
C GLN A 477 -14.10 -10.37 23.29
N TYR A 478 -13.63 -10.16 22.05
CA TYR A 478 -12.83 -11.16 21.33
C TYR A 478 -11.48 -11.41 22.00
N LEU A 479 -10.78 -10.35 22.40
CA LEU A 479 -9.49 -10.44 23.08
C LEU A 479 -9.61 -11.16 24.44
N SER A 480 -10.72 -11.00 25.17
CA SER A 480 -10.93 -11.72 26.42
C SER A 480 -10.96 -13.25 26.25
N LEU A 481 -11.41 -13.75 25.09
CA LEU A 481 -11.46 -15.19 24.79
C LEU A 481 -10.07 -15.83 24.71
N VAL A 482 -9.05 -15.03 24.37
CA VAL A 482 -7.65 -15.44 24.28
C VAL A 482 -6.83 -14.96 25.48
N GLY A 483 -7.51 -14.67 26.60
CA GLY A 483 -6.85 -14.29 27.85
C GLY A 483 -6.14 -12.94 27.78
N VAL A 484 -6.62 -12.01 26.95
CA VAL A 484 -6.16 -10.61 26.97
C VAL A 484 -7.16 -9.77 27.76
N GLU A 485 -6.64 -8.84 28.55
CA GLU A 485 -7.43 -7.92 29.36
C GLU A 485 -6.92 -6.49 29.23
N ALA A 486 -7.82 -5.54 29.47
CA ALA A 486 -7.47 -4.14 29.63
C ALA A 486 -6.91 -3.89 31.02
N LYS A 487 -5.68 -3.37 31.10
CA LYS A 487 -5.07 -2.87 32.32
C LYS A 487 -5.11 -1.35 32.30
N LYS A 488 -5.76 -0.79 33.31
CA LYS A 488 -5.71 0.64 33.58
C LYS A 488 -4.48 0.95 34.41
N GLN A 489 -3.66 1.85 33.92
CA GLN A 489 -2.49 2.36 34.62
C GLN A 489 -2.57 3.89 34.68
N GLU A 490 -2.36 4.44 35.87
CA GLU A 490 -2.16 5.88 36.00
C GLU A 490 -0.74 6.23 35.56
N THR A 491 -0.60 7.29 34.77
CA THR A 491 0.71 7.89 34.54
C THR A 491 1.21 8.58 35.79
N PRO A 492 2.53 8.80 35.90
CA PRO A 492 3.04 9.82 36.78
C PRO A 492 2.33 11.17 36.53
N PRO A 493 2.05 11.96 37.58
CA PRO A 493 1.43 13.26 37.42
C PRO A 493 2.37 14.19 36.66
N ILE A 494 1.87 14.86 35.64
CA ILE A 494 2.63 15.79 34.79
C ILE A 494 1.89 17.11 34.66
N PHE A 495 2.64 18.19 34.44
CA PHE A 495 2.07 19.47 34.06
C PHE A 495 1.85 19.49 32.54
N TRP A 496 0.60 19.63 32.12
CA TRP A 496 0.24 19.82 30.72
C TRP A 496 -1.06 20.62 30.56
N PHE A 497 -1.37 21.02 29.33
CA PHE A 497 -2.48 21.93 29.03
C PHE A 497 -3.82 21.20 28.78
N ILE A 498 -3.76 19.98 28.27
CA ILE A 498 -4.90 19.08 28.11
C ILE A 498 -4.64 17.78 28.85
N LYS A 499 -5.70 16.99 29.05
CA LYS A 499 -5.65 15.74 29.81
C LYS A 499 -4.78 14.67 29.15
N ASP A 500 -4.81 14.59 27.82
CA ASP A 500 -3.94 13.70 27.04
C ASP A 500 -2.94 14.52 26.22
N PRO A 501 -1.66 14.58 26.63
CA PRO A 501 -0.65 15.31 25.89
C PRO A 501 -0.46 14.84 24.44
N GLN A 502 -0.82 13.61 24.10
CA GLN A 502 -0.66 13.07 22.74
C GLN A 502 -1.59 13.75 21.73
N GLN A 503 -2.65 14.41 22.19
CA GLN A 503 -3.57 15.19 21.34
C GLN A 503 -3.08 16.64 21.12
N THR A 504 -1.78 16.90 21.35
CA THR A 504 -1.16 18.21 21.10
C THR A 504 -0.52 18.21 19.72
N GLY A 505 -1.07 19.02 18.82
CA GLY A 505 -0.47 19.31 17.52
C GLY A 505 0.46 20.52 17.58
N PHE A 506 1.16 20.76 16.47
CA PHE A 506 1.99 21.95 16.28
C PHE A 506 1.54 22.70 15.02
N ASP A 507 1.39 24.00 15.13
CA ASP A 507 1.12 24.91 14.03
C ASP A 507 2.41 25.65 13.67
N ASP A 508 3.01 25.25 12.55
CA ASP A 508 4.27 25.82 12.04
C ASP A 508 4.15 27.31 11.73
N LYS A 509 2.97 27.78 11.31
CA LYS A 509 2.76 29.17 10.89
C LYS A 509 2.85 30.11 12.09
N ASP A 510 2.18 29.74 13.17
CA ASP A 510 2.10 30.57 14.37
C ASP A 510 3.18 30.20 15.41
N ASN A 511 3.98 29.17 15.15
CA ASN A 511 4.91 28.55 16.10
C ASN A 511 4.23 28.30 17.43
N ALA A 512 3.15 27.51 17.40
CA ALA A 512 2.28 27.32 18.54
C ALA A 512 1.84 25.86 18.69
N PHE A 513 1.64 25.43 19.94
CA PHE A 513 0.87 24.22 20.18
C PHE A 513 -0.62 24.47 19.98
N VAL A 514 -1.27 23.51 19.31
CA VAL A 514 -2.71 23.47 19.05
C VAL A 514 -3.27 22.14 19.58
N PHE A 515 -4.58 22.09 19.80
CA PHE A 515 -5.23 20.94 20.44
C PHE A 515 -6.48 20.54 19.67
N ASP A 516 -6.80 19.26 19.67
CA ASP A 516 -8.09 18.76 19.16
C ASP A 516 -9.23 19.36 20.01
N GLU A 517 -10.26 19.92 19.36
CA GLU A 517 -11.39 20.59 20.03
C GLU A 517 -12.19 19.65 20.95
N SER A 518 -12.13 18.33 20.72
CA SER A 518 -12.74 17.30 21.57
C SER A 518 -11.94 17.01 22.84
N SER A 519 -10.71 17.49 22.95
CA SER A 519 -9.82 17.19 24.09
C SER A 519 -10.31 17.80 25.39
N ALA A 520 -10.22 17.03 26.47
CA ALA A 520 -10.53 17.55 27.80
C ALA A 520 -9.38 18.45 28.32
N LEU A 521 -9.71 19.68 28.74
CA LEU A 521 -8.74 20.56 29.40
C LEU A 521 -8.22 19.98 30.72
N SER A 522 -6.93 20.21 31.00
CA SER A 522 -6.34 19.87 32.30
C SER A 522 -6.94 20.73 33.44
N PRO A 523 -6.88 20.28 34.70
CA PRO A 523 -7.27 21.08 35.86
C PRO A 523 -6.58 22.45 35.89
N PHE A 524 -5.29 22.50 35.53
CA PHE A 524 -4.53 23.73 35.43
C PHE A 524 -5.12 24.69 34.38
N SER A 525 -5.33 24.22 33.15
CA SER A 525 -5.89 25.04 32.06
C SER A 525 -7.27 25.60 32.42
N LYS A 526 -8.12 24.78 33.05
CA LYS A 526 -9.42 25.24 33.56
C LYS A 526 -9.27 26.36 34.61
N SER A 527 -8.27 26.25 35.49
CA SER A 527 -8.05 27.23 36.57
C SER A 527 -7.61 28.61 36.08
N ILE A 528 -6.94 28.68 34.92
CA ILE A 528 -6.43 29.94 34.34
C ILE A 528 -7.32 30.51 33.24
N GLY A 529 -8.47 29.88 32.97
CA GLY A 529 -9.40 30.31 31.91
C GLY A 529 -8.87 30.08 30.50
N PHE A 530 -8.01 29.08 30.30
CA PHE A 530 -7.57 28.61 28.98
C PHE A 530 -8.77 28.00 28.21
N LYS A 531 -8.84 28.23 26.89
CA LYS A 531 -9.86 27.65 26.01
C LYS A 531 -9.20 26.63 25.09
N ILE A 532 -9.90 25.55 24.75
CA ILE A 532 -9.34 24.50 23.88
C ILE A 532 -8.90 25.04 22.51
N THR A 533 -9.53 26.12 22.04
CA THR A 533 -9.21 26.81 20.77
C THR A 533 -8.03 27.78 20.86
N ASP A 534 -7.43 27.95 22.04
CA ASP A 534 -6.23 28.80 22.20
C ASP A 534 -4.99 28.10 21.65
N LYS A 535 -4.08 28.87 21.04
CA LYS A 535 -2.77 28.37 20.62
C LYS A 535 -1.70 28.78 21.62
N ILE A 536 -0.88 27.86 22.10
CA ILE A 536 0.17 28.18 23.09
C ILE A 536 1.46 28.55 22.38
N VAL A 537 1.94 29.77 22.63
CA VAL A 537 3.18 30.30 22.03
C VAL A 537 4.33 30.39 23.02
N ALA A 538 4.06 30.39 24.33
CA ALA A 538 5.10 30.34 25.35
C ALA A 538 4.64 29.78 26.70
N LEU A 539 5.60 29.27 27.48
CA LEU A 539 5.45 28.89 28.88
C LEU A 539 6.60 29.52 29.69
N ASP A 540 6.27 30.33 30.70
CA ASP A 540 7.21 31.12 31.50
C ASP A 540 8.20 31.93 30.65
N GLY A 541 7.69 32.53 29.57
CA GLY A 541 8.45 33.34 28.63
C GLY A 541 9.32 32.55 27.65
N LYS A 542 9.42 31.22 27.78
CA LYS A 542 10.09 30.36 26.79
C LYS A 542 9.15 30.13 25.62
N THR A 543 9.52 30.63 24.45
CA THR A 543 8.75 30.47 23.21
C THR A 543 8.96 29.09 22.59
N ILE A 544 7.96 28.60 21.89
CA ILE A 544 8.05 27.35 21.13
C ILE A 544 8.30 27.62 19.64
N ASN A 545 9.08 26.76 18.97
CA ASN A 545 9.26 26.67 17.53
C ASN A 545 9.71 25.25 17.14
N VAL A 546 9.71 24.92 15.84
CA VAL A 546 10.04 23.56 15.36
C VAL A 546 11.41 23.07 15.84
N GLN A 547 12.39 23.97 15.99
CA GLN A 547 13.75 23.61 16.41
C GLN A 547 13.86 23.34 17.91
N ASN A 548 12.91 23.81 18.73
CA ASN A 548 13.01 23.77 20.19
C ASN A 548 11.86 23.02 20.89
N ILE A 549 10.89 22.46 20.14
CA ILE A 549 9.73 21.71 20.68
C ILE A 549 10.16 20.73 21.78
N GLN A 550 11.19 19.93 21.54
CA GLN A 550 11.64 18.93 22.51
C GLN A 550 12.04 19.57 23.85
N SER A 551 12.87 20.61 23.81
CA SER A 551 13.30 21.35 25.01
C SER A 551 12.14 22.04 25.71
N PHE A 552 11.13 22.51 24.97
CA PHE A 552 9.91 23.10 25.53
C PHE A 552 9.09 22.05 26.27
N VAL A 553 8.89 20.87 25.66
CA VAL A 553 8.18 19.73 26.26
C VAL A 553 8.88 19.26 27.52
N GLU A 554 10.21 19.12 27.50
CA GLU A 554 11.01 18.76 28.66
C GLU A 554 10.86 19.78 29.79
N TYR A 555 10.85 21.07 29.46
CA TYR A 555 10.63 22.12 30.45
C TYR A 555 9.23 22.06 31.06
N ALA A 556 8.19 21.93 30.24
CA ALA A 556 6.81 21.79 30.73
C ALA A 556 6.68 20.59 31.67
N LYS A 557 7.27 19.44 31.33
CA LYS A 557 7.30 18.25 32.20
C LYS A 557 8.09 18.44 33.50
N SER A 558 9.00 19.40 33.56
CA SER A 558 9.78 19.73 34.76
C SER A 558 9.05 20.65 35.76
N VAL A 559 7.94 21.27 35.35
CA VAL A 559 7.12 22.14 36.21
C VAL A 559 6.58 21.34 37.40
N LYS A 560 6.69 21.92 38.59
CA LYS A 560 6.28 21.27 39.85
C LYS A 560 4.90 21.71 40.30
N GLU A 561 4.22 20.85 41.05
CA GLU A 561 2.94 21.15 41.70
C GLU A 561 3.00 22.47 42.48
N GLY A 562 2.03 23.35 42.24
CA GLY A 562 1.91 24.65 42.89
C GLY A 562 2.88 25.74 42.39
N GLN A 563 3.78 25.45 41.44
CA GLN A 563 4.68 26.43 40.85
C GLN A 563 3.89 27.54 40.14
N ASN A 564 4.26 28.81 40.32
CA ASN A 564 3.68 29.89 39.54
C ASN A 564 4.14 29.76 38.09
N VAL A 565 3.18 29.72 37.17
CA VAL A 565 3.43 29.59 35.74
C VAL A 565 2.65 30.64 34.96
N THR A 566 3.23 31.12 33.87
CA THR A 566 2.61 32.02 32.89
C THR A 566 2.55 31.32 31.53
N VAL A 567 1.34 31.06 31.03
CA VAL A 567 1.12 30.53 29.69
C VAL A 567 0.73 31.68 28.78
N THR A 568 1.50 31.91 27.72
CA THR A 568 1.16 32.92 26.71
C THR A 568 0.45 32.24 25.55
N VAL A 569 -0.76 32.71 25.24
CA VAL A 569 -1.62 32.14 24.20
C VAL A 569 -1.99 33.15 23.12
N LEU A 570 -2.29 32.65 21.93
CA LEU A 570 -3.04 33.35 20.90
C LEU A 570 -4.50 32.91 20.99
N ARG A 571 -5.41 33.85 21.24
CA ARG A 571 -6.85 33.61 21.35
C ARG A 571 -7.60 34.35 20.26
N LYS A 572 -8.45 33.65 19.53
CA LYS A 572 -9.37 34.25 18.56
C LYS A 572 -10.63 34.76 19.26
N ASN A 573 -10.90 36.06 19.12
CA ASN A 573 -12.08 36.75 19.63
C ASN A 573 -12.78 37.43 18.43
N GLY A 574 -13.71 36.72 17.78
CA GLY A 574 -14.30 37.15 16.50
C GLY A 574 -13.25 37.13 15.39
N ASP A 575 -13.06 38.25 14.71
CA ASP A 575 -12.08 38.38 13.61
C ASP A 575 -10.67 38.78 14.09
N LYS A 576 -10.47 38.99 15.40
CA LYS A 576 -9.19 39.40 15.97
C LYS A 576 -8.52 38.24 16.71
N THR A 577 -7.19 38.14 16.56
CA THR A 577 -6.35 37.27 17.36
C THR A 577 -5.55 38.11 18.34
N GLU A 578 -5.64 37.79 19.62
CA GLU A 578 -4.97 38.53 20.70
C GLU A 578 -3.98 37.64 21.43
N LYS A 579 -2.84 38.22 21.82
CA LYS A 579 -1.82 37.55 22.63
C LYS A 579 -2.11 37.83 24.11
N ILE A 580 -2.33 36.79 24.90
CA ILE A 580 -2.79 36.88 26.29
C ILE A 580 -1.88 36.05 27.21
N ASP A 581 -1.47 36.62 28.34
CA ASP A 581 -0.78 35.89 29.40
C ASP A 581 -1.78 35.38 30.44
N LEU A 582 -1.88 34.06 30.56
CA LEU A 582 -2.69 33.37 31.55
C LEU A 582 -1.79 32.89 32.69
N LYS A 583 -2.07 33.34 33.92
CA LYS A 583 -1.22 33.09 35.09
C LYS A 583 -1.94 32.24 36.10
N GLY A 584 -1.25 31.25 36.67
CA GLY A 584 -1.81 30.40 37.70
C GLY A 584 -0.74 29.59 38.43
N LYS A 585 -1.17 28.83 39.42
CA LYS A 585 -0.35 27.81 40.05
C LYS A 585 -0.51 26.50 39.27
N ALA A 586 0.60 25.89 38.90
CA ALA A 586 0.62 24.62 38.19
C ALA A 586 -0.12 23.54 38.98
N ILE A 587 -1.00 22.82 38.28
CA ILE A 587 -1.68 21.63 38.80
C ILE A 587 -1.25 20.49 37.89
N LEU A 588 -0.50 19.55 38.43
CA LEU A 588 -0.11 18.34 37.72
C LEU A 588 -1.32 17.41 37.68
N ASP A 589 -1.53 16.80 36.51
CA ASP A 589 -2.63 15.87 36.30
C ASP A 589 -2.10 14.49 35.95
N LYS A 590 -2.91 13.48 36.27
CA LYS A 590 -2.66 12.10 35.86
C LYS A 590 -3.60 11.74 34.74
N MET A 591 -3.11 10.98 33.77
CA MET A 591 -3.98 10.31 32.82
C MET A 591 -4.07 8.82 33.19
N THR A 592 -5.25 8.25 33.03
CA THR A 592 -5.40 6.80 33.04
C THR A 592 -5.20 6.31 31.62
N ILE A 593 -4.12 5.58 31.40
CA ILE A 593 -3.88 4.87 30.14
C ILE A 593 -4.48 3.48 30.31
N GLU A 594 -5.26 3.06 29.33
CA GLU A 594 -5.72 1.70 29.21
C GLU A 594 -4.83 0.98 28.20
N THR A 595 -4.05 -0.01 28.66
CA THR A 595 -3.21 -0.85 27.80
C THR A 595 -3.75 -2.27 27.79
N LEU A 596 -3.58 -2.98 26.68
CA LEU A 596 -3.89 -4.40 26.63
C LEU A 596 -2.71 -5.21 27.17
N GLN A 597 -2.99 -6.24 27.95
CA GLN A 597 -2.00 -7.21 28.41
C GLN A 597 -2.57 -8.62 28.40
N PHE A 598 -1.71 -9.62 28.33
CA PHE A 598 -2.12 -11.00 28.63
C PHE A 598 -2.38 -11.14 30.14
N LYS A 599 -3.46 -11.84 30.49
CA LYS A 599 -3.79 -12.20 31.88
C LYS A 599 -2.62 -12.96 32.49
N SER A 600 -2.28 -12.63 33.73
CA SER A 600 -1.24 -13.39 34.46
C SER A 600 -1.68 -14.83 34.78
N ASN A 601 -2.99 -15.06 34.92
CA ASN A 601 -3.58 -16.37 35.19
C ASN A 601 -4.79 -16.62 34.27
N PRO A 602 -4.58 -16.93 32.98
CA PRO A 602 -5.68 -17.28 32.09
C PRO A 602 -6.27 -18.64 32.47
N THR A 603 -7.55 -18.83 32.19
CA THR A 603 -8.18 -20.16 32.26
C THR A 603 -7.54 -21.10 31.24
N ALA A 604 -7.68 -22.42 31.44
CA ALA A 604 -7.16 -23.41 30.50
C ALA A 604 -7.73 -23.25 29.07
N ALA A 605 -9.00 -22.81 28.95
CA ALA A 605 -9.63 -22.54 27.66
C ALA A 605 -9.04 -21.29 26.98
N GLU A 606 -8.82 -20.21 27.74
CA GLU A 606 -8.19 -18.99 27.25
C GLU A 606 -6.75 -19.26 26.80
N GLN A 607 -5.96 -19.97 27.61
CA GLN A 607 -4.58 -20.32 27.25
C GLN A 607 -4.52 -21.18 26.00
N LYS A 608 -5.40 -22.20 25.90
CA LYS A 608 -5.46 -23.06 24.71
C LYS A 608 -5.77 -22.24 23.46
N LEU A 609 -6.77 -21.37 23.50
CA LEU A 609 -7.16 -20.57 22.34
C LEU A 609 -6.08 -19.54 21.98
N GLN A 610 -5.42 -18.95 22.98
CA GLN A 610 -4.27 -18.07 22.81
C GLN A 610 -3.11 -18.79 22.10
N ASP A 611 -2.75 -19.99 22.56
CA ASP A 611 -1.67 -20.77 21.95
C ASP A 611 -2.00 -21.12 20.50
N GLN A 612 -3.24 -21.53 20.23
CA GLN A 612 -3.71 -21.80 18.87
C GLN A 612 -3.61 -20.55 17.98
N TRP A 613 -4.05 -19.40 18.49
CA TRP A 613 -4.02 -18.11 17.79
C TRP A 613 -2.59 -17.68 17.46
N LEU A 614 -1.72 -17.62 18.47
CA LEU A 614 -0.36 -17.07 18.36
C LEU A 614 0.64 -18.02 17.69
N THR A 615 0.38 -19.34 17.70
CA THR A 615 1.30 -20.32 17.10
C THR A 615 0.78 -20.97 15.82
N GLY A 616 -0.52 -20.82 15.53
CA GLY A 616 -1.17 -21.47 14.39
C GLY A 616 -1.28 -23.00 14.51
N LYS A 617 -0.89 -23.58 15.65
CA LYS A 617 -0.99 -25.01 15.94
C LYS A 617 -2.41 -25.38 16.36
N LYS A 618 -2.85 -26.57 16.00
CA LYS A 618 -4.18 -27.11 16.29
C LYS A 618 -4.24 -27.73 17.67
#